data_AF-A0A255XRS2-F1
#
_entry.id   AF-A0A255XRS2-F1
#
_cell.length_a   1.000
_cell.length_b   1.000
_cell.length_c   1.000
_cell.angle_alpha   90.00
_cell.angle_beta   90.00
_cell.angle_gamma   90.00
#
_symmetry.space_group_name_H-M   'P 1'
#
loop_
_entity.id
_entity.type
_entity.pdbx_description
1 polymer ?
#
loop_
_entity_poly.entity_id
_entity_poly.type
_entity_poly.pdbx_seq_one_letter_code
_entity_poly.pdbx_strand_id
1 'polypeptide(L)'
;MAGNRDSIQKAQELDRLIEQTKKRVDQLVADGMKYAQSGQISSMERSVTNIQIFIKNPKLPRDLIHEAQRSIVKMEKEGYIFYIDDLLSKARDAAQDQRLKQKVAILNMVKEYLPKAMKAGASEEFRNSVERRVELIDLTGNPTAPAETGSRAKPLDKLKSLLPNRAKLFGGDDQG
;
A
#
# COMPACT_ATOMS: atom_id res chain seq x y z
N MET A 1 -2.34 -25.12 60.12
CA MET A 1 -3.30 -24.19 59.46
C MET A 1 -2.64 -23.11 58.59
N ALA A 2 -1.32 -23.11 58.34
CA ALA A 2 -0.65 -22.08 57.53
C ALA A 2 -0.89 -22.19 56.01
N GLY A 3 -1.00 -23.41 55.47
CA GLY A 3 -1.11 -23.63 54.02
C GLY A 3 -2.37 -23.08 53.34
N ASN A 4 -3.42 -22.72 54.09
CA ASN A 4 -4.66 -22.18 53.52
C ASN A 4 -4.65 -20.66 53.39
N ARG A 5 -3.76 -19.94 54.08
CA ARG A 5 -3.62 -18.48 53.95
C ARG A 5 -2.70 -18.10 52.78
N ASP A 6 -1.61 -18.85 52.61
CA ASP A 6 -0.65 -18.63 51.52
C ASP A 6 -1.26 -18.93 50.14
N SER A 7 -2.16 -19.91 50.04
CA SER A 7 -2.87 -20.23 48.79
C SER A 7 -3.86 -19.14 48.39
N ILE A 8 -4.59 -18.58 49.37
CA ILE A 8 -5.54 -17.47 49.14
C ILE A 8 -4.79 -16.20 48.73
N GLN A 9 -3.66 -15.88 49.37
CA GLN A 9 -2.83 -14.73 49.00
C GLN A 9 -2.27 -14.86 47.58
N LYS A 10 -1.72 -16.03 47.21
CA LYS A 10 -1.22 -16.28 45.85
C LYS A 10 -2.31 -16.18 44.78
N ALA A 11 -3.53 -16.64 45.07
CA ALA A 11 -4.65 -16.50 44.16
C ALA A 11 -5.03 -15.03 43.95
N GLN A 12 -5.12 -14.24 45.03
CA GLN A 12 -5.42 -12.81 44.94
C GLN A 12 -4.35 -12.00 44.19
N GLU A 13 -3.08 -12.34 44.37
CA GLU A 13 -1.98 -11.72 43.62
C GLU A 13 -2.05 -12.04 42.12
N LEU A 14 -2.39 -13.29 41.77
CA LEU A 14 -2.57 -13.72 40.39
C LEU A 14 -3.75 -12.99 39.73
N ASP A 15 -4.88 -12.89 40.42
CA ASP A 15 -6.06 -12.18 39.91
C ASP A 15 -5.75 -10.70 39.66
N ARG A 16 -5.03 -10.05 40.60
CA ARG A 16 -4.60 -8.66 40.43
C ARG A 16 -3.66 -8.48 39.23
N LEU A 17 -2.72 -9.42 39.04
CA LEU A 17 -1.80 -9.41 37.90
C LEU A 17 -2.56 -9.54 36.57
N ILE A 18 -3.53 -10.46 36.50
CA ILE A 18 -4.36 -10.67 35.32
C ILE A 18 -5.15 -9.41 34.99
N GLU A 19 -5.82 -8.83 35.99
CA GLU A 19 -6.65 -7.63 35.83
C GLU A 19 -5.82 -6.41 35.38
N GLN A 20 -4.64 -6.20 35.97
CA GLN A 20 -3.73 -5.13 35.56
C GLN A 20 -3.23 -5.33 34.13
N THR A 21 -2.86 -6.57 33.78
CA THR A 21 -2.40 -6.90 32.43
C THR A 21 -3.51 -6.67 31.41
N LYS A 22 -4.73 -7.12 31.72
CA LYS A 22 -5.91 -6.92 30.86
C LYS A 22 -6.13 -5.43 30.58
N LYS A 23 -6.23 -4.60 31.62
CA LYS A 23 -6.39 -3.14 31.47
C LYS A 23 -5.30 -2.52 30.62
N ARG A 24 -4.05 -2.96 30.79
CA ARG A 24 -2.92 -2.44 30.02
C ARG A 24 -2.99 -2.83 28.56
N VAL A 25 -3.35 -4.09 28.27
CA VAL A 25 -3.55 -4.59 26.90
C VAL A 25 -4.71 -3.85 26.24
N ASP A 26 -5.85 -3.70 26.91
CA ASP A 26 -7.03 -3.00 26.37
C ASP A 26 -6.69 -1.56 25.98
N GLN A 27 -5.94 -0.84 26.83
CA GLN A 27 -5.48 0.51 26.52
C GLN A 27 -4.54 0.54 25.31
N LEU A 28 -3.57 -0.38 25.24
CA LEU A 28 -2.63 -0.46 24.12
C LEU A 28 -3.34 -0.84 22.81
N VAL A 29 -4.38 -1.68 22.87
CA VAL A 29 -5.21 -2.02 21.72
C VAL A 29 -5.97 -0.79 21.25
N ALA A 30 -6.61 -0.05 22.16
CA ALA A 30 -7.34 1.17 21.82
C ALA A 30 -6.42 2.22 21.17
N ASP A 31 -5.23 2.43 21.73
CA ASP A 31 -4.25 3.37 21.17
C ASP A 31 -3.66 2.86 19.84
N GLY A 32 -3.33 1.58 19.76
CA GLY A 32 -2.85 0.92 18.54
C GLY A 32 -3.83 1.04 17.37
N MET A 33 -5.13 0.84 17.63
CA MET A 33 -6.19 1.03 16.63
C MET A 33 -6.30 2.48 16.16
N LYS A 34 -6.17 3.46 17.06
CA LYS A 34 -6.14 4.88 16.66
C LYS A 34 -4.95 5.20 15.76
N TYR A 35 -3.78 4.62 16.05
CA TYR A 35 -2.60 4.77 15.19
C TYR A 35 -2.78 4.11 13.83
N ALA A 36 -3.39 2.92 13.78
CA ALA A 36 -3.73 2.24 12.55
C ALA A 36 -4.66 3.09 11.66
N GLN A 37 -5.72 3.65 12.24
CA GLN A 37 -6.72 4.46 11.52
C GLN A 37 -6.22 5.84 11.08
N SER A 38 -5.12 6.31 11.65
CA SER A 38 -4.48 7.58 11.28
C SER A 38 -3.23 7.41 10.42
N GLY A 39 -2.89 6.18 10.02
CA GLY A 39 -1.71 5.88 9.22
C GLY A 39 -0.38 6.03 9.94
N GLN A 40 -0.38 6.12 11.28
CA GLN A 40 0.83 6.23 12.10
C GLN A 40 1.48 4.86 12.34
N ILE A 41 2.01 4.25 11.28
CA ILE A 41 2.40 2.83 11.30
C ILE A 41 3.46 2.49 12.36
N SER A 42 4.48 3.33 12.54
CA SER A 42 5.53 3.09 13.54
C SER A 42 5.01 3.18 14.97
N SER A 43 3.96 3.96 15.23
CA SER A 43 3.32 4.01 16.56
C SER A 43 2.43 2.78 16.78
N MET A 44 1.71 2.34 15.74
CA MET A 44 0.95 1.09 15.77
C MET A 44 1.87 -0.13 16.03
N GLU A 45 2.98 -0.28 15.30
CA GLU A 45 3.94 -1.38 15.47
C GLU A 45 4.55 -1.41 16.88
N ARG A 46 4.79 -0.23 17.48
CA ARG A 46 5.21 -0.11 18.88
C ARG A 46 4.13 -0.62 19.84
N SER A 47 2.87 -0.26 19.63
CA SER A 47 1.75 -0.79 20.43
C SER A 47 1.64 -2.32 20.30
N VAL A 48 1.75 -2.86 19.08
CA VAL A 48 1.77 -4.32 18.84
C VAL A 48 2.89 -4.99 19.63
N THR A 49 4.11 -4.47 19.53
CA THR A 49 5.29 -5.01 20.22
C THR A 49 5.08 -5.01 21.73
N ASN A 50 4.54 -3.92 22.29
CA ASN A 50 4.23 -3.82 23.72
C ASN A 50 3.19 -4.86 24.15
N ILE A 51 2.10 -5.03 23.40
CA ILE A 51 1.08 -6.05 23.68
C ILE A 51 1.71 -7.44 23.68
N GLN A 52 2.53 -7.75 22.66
CA GLN A 52 3.24 -9.03 22.56
C GLN A 52 4.15 -9.30 23.77
N ILE A 53 4.78 -8.27 24.34
CA ILE A 53 5.58 -8.40 25.56
C ILE A 53 4.70 -8.75 26.75
N PHE A 54 3.56 -8.07 26.93
CA PHE A 54 2.66 -8.33 28.05
C PHE A 54 2.06 -9.75 28.01
N ILE A 55 1.68 -10.23 26.84
CA ILE A 55 1.00 -11.54 26.70
C ILE A 55 1.95 -12.75 26.67
N LYS A 56 3.27 -12.53 26.71
CA LYS A 56 4.28 -13.60 26.86
C LYS A 56 4.30 -14.21 28.27
N ASN A 57 3.60 -13.62 29.24
CA ASN A 57 3.59 -14.13 30.60
C ASN A 57 2.82 -15.47 30.68
N PRO A 58 3.47 -16.59 31.07
CA PRO A 58 2.86 -17.92 31.10
C PRO A 58 1.77 -18.06 32.17
N LYS A 59 1.66 -17.11 33.11
CA LYS A 59 0.63 -17.10 34.15
C LYS A 59 -0.71 -16.53 33.66
N LEU A 60 -0.76 -15.98 32.44
CA LEU A 60 -1.99 -15.40 31.90
C LEU A 60 -2.95 -16.48 31.39
N PRO A 61 -4.27 -16.27 31.55
CA PRO A 61 -5.27 -17.12 30.92
C PRO A 61 -5.11 -17.16 29.40
N ARG A 62 -5.28 -18.33 28.80
CA ARG A 62 -5.17 -18.51 27.34
C ARG A 62 -6.15 -17.63 26.57
N ASP A 63 -7.35 -17.43 27.11
CA ASP A 63 -8.38 -16.62 26.47
C ASP A 63 -7.94 -15.17 26.27
N LEU A 64 -7.28 -14.58 27.28
CA LEU A 64 -6.72 -13.23 27.21
C LEU A 64 -5.60 -13.14 26.17
N ILE A 65 -4.73 -14.15 26.12
CA ILE A 65 -3.66 -14.23 25.11
C ILE A 65 -4.26 -14.28 23.70
N HIS A 66 -5.27 -15.12 23.49
CA HIS A 66 -5.94 -15.25 22.20
C HIS A 66 -6.70 -13.98 21.79
N GLU A 67 -7.37 -13.31 22.73
CA GLU A 67 -8.04 -12.03 22.49
C GLU A 67 -7.05 -10.93 22.08
N ALA A 68 -5.93 -10.84 22.79
CA ALA A 68 -4.86 -9.90 22.45
C ALA A 68 -4.24 -10.19 21.08
N GLN A 69 -4.02 -11.46 20.75
CA GLN A 69 -3.52 -11.87 19.43
C GLN A 69 -4.49 -11.49 18.31
N ARG A 70 -5.80 -11.74 18.49
CA ARG A 70 -6.82 -11.30 17.53
C ARG A 70 -6.82 -9.79 17.35
N SER A 71 -6.65 -9.04 18.44
CA SER A 71 -6.57 -7.58 18.42
C SER A 71 -5.33 -7.08 17.68
N ILE A 72 -4.18 -7.72 17.88
CA ILE A 72 -2.94 -7.43 17.13
C ILE A 72 -3.16 -7.62 15.63
N VAL A 73 -3.69 -8.78 15.21
CA VAL A 73 -3.92 -9.08 13.79
C VAL A 73 -4.86 -8.04 13.17
N LYS A 74 -5.92 -7.66 13.88
CA LYS A 74 -6.85 -6.62 13.42
C LYS A 74 -6.16 -5.26 13.26
N MET A 75 -5.39 -4.83 14.26
CA MET A 75 -4.62 -3.58 14.20
C MET A 75 -3.66 -3.56 13.02
N GLU A 76 -2.85 -4.60 12.86
CA GLU A 76 -1.88 -4.72 11.78
C GLU A 76 -2.57 -4.68 10.41
N LYS A 77 -3.65 -5.44 10.25
CA LYS A 77 -4.43 -5.45 9.01
C LYS A 77 -4.95 -4.07 8.64
N GLU A 78 -5.68 -3.41 9.56
CA GLU A 78 -6.26 -2.10 9.30
C GLU A 78 -5.17 -1.04 9.05
N GLY A 79 -4.12 -1.05 9.86
CA GLY A 79 -3.03 -0.09 9.74
C GLY A 79 -2.26 -0.22 8.43
N TYR A 80 -1.89 -1.44 8.03
CA TYR A 80 -1.14 -1.64 6.78
C TYR A 80 -2.00 -1.32 5.55
N ILE A 81 -3.29 -1.66 5.55
CA ILE A 81 -4.20 -1.30 4.46
C ILE A 81 -4.25 0.22 4.31
N PHE A 82 -4.54 0.94 5.40
CA PHE A 82 -4.62 2.39 5.38
C PHE A 82 -3.30 3.04 4.95
N TYR A 83 -2.18 2.57 5.49
CA TYR A 83 -0.86 3.09 5.17
C TYR A 83 -0.49 2.88 3.70
N ILE A 84 -0.77 1.71 3.14
CA ILE A 84 -0.56 1.43 1.71
C ILE A 84 -1.43 2.35 0.85
N ASP A 85 -2.69 2.58 1.22
CA ASP A 85 -3.58 3.49 0.49
C ASP A 85 -3.07 4.93 0.46
N ASP A 86 -2.57 5.43 1.60
CA ASP A 86 -1.94 6.75 1.73
C ASP A 86 -0.64 6.84 0.91
N LEU A 87 0.21 5.80 0.97
CA LEU A 87 1.42 5.73 0.14
C LEU A 87 1.10 5.77 -1.35
N LEU A 88 0.09 5.03 -1.80
CA LEU A 88 -0.34 5.04 -3.21
C LEU A 88 -0.89 6.41 -3.62
N SER A 89 -1.59 7.12 -2.73
CA SER A 89 -2.01 8.50 -2.99
C SER A 89 -0.80 9.41 -3.18
N LYS A 90 0.16 9.38 -2.24
CA LYS A 90 1.39 10.19 -2.31
C LYS A 90 2.26 9.85 -3.52
N ALA A 91 2.32 8.57 -3.90
CA ALA A 91 3.05 8.13 -5.09
C ALA A 91 2.40 8.66 -6.37
N ARG A 92 1.07 8.70 -6.44
CA ARG A 92 0.33 9.33 -7.54
C ARG A 92 0.61 10.81 -7.64
N ASP A 93 0.54 11.54 -6.52
CA ASP A 93 0.82 12.98 -6.49
C ASP A 93 2.26 13.27 -6.94
N ALA A 94 3.23 12.49 -6.45
CA ALA A 94 4.63 12.58 -6.88
C ALA A 94 4.81 12.26 -8.37
N ALA A 95 4.02 11.34 -8.93
CA ALA A 95 4.05 11.03 -10.36
C ALA A 95 3.50 12.19 -11.21
N GLN A 96 2.42 12.82 -10.77
CA GLN A 96 1.82 13.99 -11.44
C GLN A 96 2.75 15.20 -11.42
N ASP A 97 3.42 15.43 -10.30
CA ASP A 97 4.42 16.49 -10.12
C ASP A 97 5.79 16.18 -10.78
N GLN A 98 5.92 15.06 -11.52
CA GLN A 98 7.16 14.60 -12.16
C GLN A 98 8.33 14.38 -11.18
N ARG A 99 8.05 14.12 -9.90
CA ARG A 99 9.05 13.85 -8.86
C ARG A 99 9.43 12.37 -8.85
N LEU A 100 10.11 11.92 -9.92
CA LEU A 100 10.41 10.49 -10.16
C LEU A 100 11.15 9.80 -9.00
N LYS A 101 12.16 10.45 -8.40
CA LYS A 101 12.89 9.87 -7.24
C LYS A 101 11.96 9.63 -6.04
N GLN A 102 11.06 10.58 -5.77
CA GLN A 102 10.09 10.47 -4.68
C GLN A 102 9.05 9.38 -4.99
N LYS A 103 8.53 9.33 -6.22
CA LYS A 103 7.64 8.26 -6.70
C LYS A 103 8.23 6.88 -6.42
N VAL A 104 9.46 6.64 -6.91
CA VAL A 104 10.15 5.36 -6.76
C VAL A 104 10.37 5.00 -5.28
N ALA A 105 10.79 5.97 -4.45
CA ALA A 105 10.97 5.75 -3.03
C ALA A 105 9.67 5.30 -2.33
N ILE A 106 8.54 5.93 -2.67
CA ILE A 106 7.24 5.60 -2.10
C ILE A 106 6.74 4.23 -2.58
N LEU A 107 6.89 3.92 -3.87
CA LEU A 107 6.52 2.60 -4.40
C LEU A 107 7.34 1.46 -3.79
N ASN A 108 8.61 1.70 -3.44
CA ASN A 108 9.41 0.73 -2.70
C ASN A 108 8.85 0.48 -1.29
N MET A 109 8.32 1.51 -0.62
CA MET A 109 7.62 1.31 0.66
C MET A 109 6.35 0.47 0.47
N VAL A 110 5.56 0.72 -0.58
CA VAL A 110 4.38 -0.13 -0.87
C VAL A 110 4.78 -1.61 -1.01
N LYS A 111 5.88 -1.90 -1.72
CA LYS A 111 6.42 -3.26 -1.88
C LYS A 111 6.87 -3.90 -0.56
N GLU A 112 7.35 -3.10 0.39
CA GLU A 112 7.75 -3.57 1.72
C GLU A 112 6.54 -3.93 2.60
N TYR A 113 5.49 -3.09 2.58
CA TYR A 113 4.35 -3.23 3.49
C TYR A 113 3.24 -4.13 2.95
N LEU A 114 3.13 -4.34 1.63
CA LEU A 114 2.12 -5.23 1.05
C LEU A 114 2.22 -6.67 1.59
N PRO A 115 3.39 -7.33 1.65
CA PRO A 115 3.50 -8.66 2.27
C PRO A 115 3.09 -8.69 3.75
N LYS A 116 3.36 -7.61 4.50
CA LYS A 116 2.95 -7.49 5.91
C LYS A 116 1.43 -7.41 6.04
N ALA A 117 0.77 -6.64 5.16
CA ALA A 117 -0.70 -6.58 5.08
C ALA A 117 -1.31 -7.96 4.76
N MET A 118 -0.74 -8.68 3.79
CA MET A 118 -1.20 -10.03 3.42
C MET A 118 -1.06 -11.01 4.58
N LYS A 119 0.08 -10.99 5.29
CA LYS A 119 0.30 -11.81 6.49
C LYS A 119 -0.68 -11.50 7.61
N ALA A 120 -1.10 -10.24 7.75
CA ALA A 120 -2.12 -9.81 8.70
C ALA A 120 -3.56 -10.15 8.27
N GLY A 121 -3.76 -10.77 7.09
CA GLY A 121 -5.06 -11.22 6.61
C GLY A 121 -5.81 -10.19 5.75
N ALA A 122 -5.07 -9.30 5.06
CA ALA A 122 -5.63 -8.57 3.93
C ALA A 122 -6.06 -9.55 2.81
N SER A 123 -7.08 -9.19 2.03
CA SER A 123 -7.64 -10.08 1.03
C SER A 123 -6.87 -10.05 -0.30
N GLU A 124 -7.05 -11.06 -1.14
CA GLU A 124 -6.44 -11.09 -2.48
C GLU A 124 -6.99 -9.98 -3.38
N GLU A 125 -8.24 -9.55 -3.18
CA GLU A 125 -8.80 -8.38 -3.89
C GLU A 125 -8.05 -7.10 -3.53
N PHE A 126 -7.67 -6.92 -2.27
CA PHE A 126 -6.85 -5.79 -1.84
C PHE A 126 -5.49 -5.82 -2.53
N ARG A 127 -4.82 -6.99 -2.57
CA ARG A 127 -3.56 -7.17 -3.27
C ARG A 127 -3.66 -6.78 -4.75
N ASN A 128 -4.64 -7.35 -5.46
CA ASN A 128 -4.86 -7.07 -6.88
C ASN A 128 -5.16 -5.58 -7.12
N SER A 129 -5.89 -4.93 -6.21
CA SER A 129 -6.16 -3.49 -6.26
C SER A 129 -4.88 -2.66 -6.12
N VAL A 130 -4.02 -3.01 -5.16
CA VAL A 130 -2.72 -2.36 -4.94
C VAL A 130 -1.83 -2.52 -6.17
N GLU A 131 -1.69 -3.74 -6.71
CA GLU A 131 -0.87 -4.03 -7.89
C GLU A 131 -1.32 -3.20 -9.12
N ARG A 132 -2.64 -3.13 -9.39
CA ARG A 132 -3.18 -2.28 -10.46
C ARG A 132 -2.89 -0.80 -10.24
N ARG A 133 -3.00 -0.30 -9.01
CA ARG A 133 -2.70 1.11 -8.70
C ARG A 133 -1.22 1.42 -8.88
N VAL A 134 -0.33 0.50 -8.51
CA VAL A 134 1.11 0.64 -8.75
C VAL A 134 1.39 0.74 -10.25
N GLU A 135 0.82 -0.16 -11.05
CA GLU A 135 0.97 -0.14 -12.52
C GLU A 135 0.51 1.19 -13.14
N LEU A 136 -0.66 1.70 -12.74
CA LEU A 136 -1.17 3.00 -13.20
C LEU A 136 -0.25 4.16 -12.82
N ILE A 137 0.32 4.14 -11.61
CA ILE A 137 1.26 5.16 -11.13
C ILE A 137 2.60 5.08 -11.88
N ASP A 138 3.04 3.87 -12.22
CA ASP A 138 4.27 3.68 -13.01
C ASP A 138 4.12 4.24 -14.44
N LEU A 139 2.93 4.08 -15.05
CA LEU A 139 2.59 4.68 -16.34
C LEU A 139 2.40 6.20 -16.27
N THR A 140 2.14 6.75 -15.08
CA THR A 140 1.95 8.19 -14.85
C THR A 140 3.28 8.91 -14.63
N GLY A 141 3.43 10.11 -15.20
CA GLY A 141 4.61 10.95 -14.99
C GLY A 141 5.84 10.51 -15.78
N ASN A 142 5.71 9.56 -16.72
CA ASN A 142 6.71 9.40 -17.79
C ASN A 142 6.47 10.53 -18.80
N PRO A 143 7.36 11.53 -18.88
CA PRO A 143 7.28 12.51 -19.95
C PRO A 143 7.65 11.78 -21.24
N THR A 144 6.63 11.35 -21.99
CA THR A 144 6.72 11.03 -23.42
C THR A 144 7.70 9.90 -23.82
N ALA A 145 7.21 9.00 -24.67
CA ALA A 145 8.04 8.43 -25.74
C ALA A 145 8.98 9.52 -26.28
N PRO A 146 10.24 9.20 -26.64
CA PRO A 146 11.26 10.20 -26.97
C PRO A 146 10.67 11.37 -27.74
N ALA A 147 10.69 12.55 -27.14
CA ALA A 147 10.32 13.79 -27.80
C ALA A 147 11.08 13.81 -29.13
N GLU A 148 10.34 13.66 -30.23
CA GLU A 148 10.76 13.75 -31.62
C GLU A 148 12.27 13.97 -31.85
N THR A 149 13.09 12.98 -31.55
CA THR A 149 14.46 12.91 -32.08
C THR A 149 14.39 12.09 -33.35
N GLY A 150 13.76 12.71 -34.35
CA GLY A 150 14.10 12.48 -35.75
C GLY A 150 13.41 11.32 -36.46
N SER A 151 12.08 11.32 -36.54
CA SER A 151 11.46 10.95 -37.81
C SER A 151 11.24 12.24 -38.59
N ARG A 152 12.25 12.63 -39.37
CA ARG A 152 12.02 13.49 -40.55
C ARG A 152 11.03 12.74 -41.45
N ALA A 153 9.73 12.92 -41.21
CA ALA A 153 8.76 12.78 -42.26
C ALA A 153 9.20 13.78 -43.32
N LYS A 154 9.81 13.27 -44.40
CA LYS A 154 10.21 14.08 -45.55
C LYS A 154 8.98 14.89 -45.96
N PRO A 155 9.10 16.20 -46.24
CA PRO A 155 8.00 16.92 -46.87
C PRO A 155 7.57 16.12 -48.09
N LEU A 156 6.25 15.95 -48.23
CA LEU A 156 5.56 15.25 -49.31
C LEU A 156 5.78 15.98 -50.64
N ASP A 157 7.02 16.03 -51.11
CA ASP A 157 7.45 16.59 -52.39
C ASP A 157 7.75 15.49 -53.43
N LYS A 158 7.16 14.30 -53.23
CA LYS A 158 7.26 13.18 -54.17
C LYS A 158 5.90 12.55 -54.51
N LEU A 159 4.85 13.36 -54.57
CA LEU A 159 3.56 12.94 -55.13
C LEU A 159 3.07 13.85 -56.28
N LYS A 160 3.99 14.49 -57.02
CA LYS A 160 3.68 15.22 -58.27
C LYS A 160 4.35 14.66 -59.52
N SER A 161 5.19 13.62 -59.42
CA SER A 161 5.90 13.03 -60.56
C SER A 161 5.36 11.67 -61.03
N LEU A 162 4.20 11.23 -60.51
CA LEU A 162 3.56 9.95 -60.89
C LEU A 162 2.22 10.11 -61.59
N LEU A 163 1.86 11.33 -62.01
CA LEU A 163 0.77 11.53 -62.95
C LEU A 163 1.37 11.66 -64.36
N PRO A 164 1.18 10.67 -65.26
CA PRO A 164 1.52 10.87 -66.66
C PRO A 164 0.72 12.05 -67.21
N ASN A 165 1.41 12.97 -67.89
CA ASN A 165 0.86 14.12 -68.59
C ASN A 165 -0.38 13.71 -69.41
N ARG A 166 -1.57 13.98 -68.88
CA ARG A 166 -2.85 13.72 -69.55
C ARG A 166 -3.31 14.89 -70.43
N ALA A 167 -2.36 15.70 -70.92
CA ALA A 167 -2.63 16.91 -71.71
C ALA A 167 -2.29 16.77 -73.20
N LYS A 168 -2.20 15.55 -73.75
CA LYS A 168 -2.00 15.31 -75.19
C LYS A 168 -2.89 14.23 -75.80
N LEU A 169 -4.05 13.93 -75.21
CA LEU A 169 -4.92 12.83 -75.70
C LEU A 169 -6.30 13.24 -76.19
N PHE A 170 -6.70 14.51 -76.11
CA PHE A 170 -7.97 14.97 -76.71
C PHE A 170 -7.85 16.41 -77.23
N GLY A 171 -8.02 16.55 -78.55
CA GLY A 171 -7.80 17.76 -79.34
C GLY A 171 -7.20 17.29 -80.67
N GLY A 172 -7.92 16.56 -81.52
CA GLY A 172 -9.25 16.95 -82.00
C GLY A 172 -9.03 17.82 -83.23
N ASP A 173 -9.20 17.20 -84.39
CA ASP A 173 -9.07 17.79 -85.72
C ASP A 173 -9.87 19.10 -85.88
N ASP A 174 -9.36 19.95 -86.76
CA ASP A 174 -10.08 20.62 -87.86
C ASP A 174 -9.96 22.16 -87.97
N GLN A 175 -9.83 22.56 -89.24
CA GLN A 175 -10.03 23.87 -89.90
C GLN A 175 -8.88 24.89 -90.03
N GLY A 176 -8.52 25.11 -91.30
CA GLY A 176 -7.73 26.21 -91.84
C GLY A 176 -7.18 25.90 -93.23
#